data_AF-A0A7J8SJ75-F1
#
_entry.id   AF-A0A7J8SJ75-F1
#
_cell.length_a   1.000
_cell.length_b   1.000
_cell.length_c   1.000
_cell.angle_alpha   90.00
_cell.angle_beta   90.00
_cell.angle_gamma   90.00
#
_symmetry.space_group_name_H-M   'P 1'
#
loop_
_entity.id
_entity.type
_entity.pdbx_description
1 polymer ?
#
loop_
_entity_poly.entity_id
_entity_poly.type
_entity_poly.pdbx_seq_one_letter_code
_entity_poly.pdbx_strand_id
1 'polypeptide(L)' 'MNEGELLRDYISQFITLLNDLNNVEVQTDDEDQAMLL' A
#
# COMPACT_ATOMS: atom_id res chain seq x y z
N MET A 1 15.90 20.30 8.33
CA MET A 1 14.53 19.86 8.60
C MET A 1 14.45 19.54 10.07
N ASN A 2 13.47 20.07 10.79
CA ASN A 2 13.28 19.68 12.19
C ASN A 2 12.65 18.27 12.24
N GLU A 3 12.77 17.58 13.37
CA GLU A 3 12.30 16.20 13.52
C GLU A 3 10.79 16.05 13.23
N GLY A 4 9.99 17.09 13.50
CA GLY A 4 8.55 17.10 13.19
C GLY A 4 8.26 17.13 11.70
N GLU A 5 9.06 17.85 10.90
CA GLU A 5 8.96 17.86 9.44
C GLU A 5 9.31 16.49 8.85
N LEU A 6 10.35 15.85 9.38
CA LEU A 6 10.75 14.50 8.96
C LEU A 6 9.67 13.46 9.29
N LEU A 7 9.12 13.50 10.51
CA LEU A 7 8.05 12.59 10.91
C LEU A 7 6.80 12.75 10.03
N ARG A 8 6.42 14.00 9.72
CA ARG A 8 5.28 14.30 8.85
C ARG A 8 5.50 13.79 7.42
N ASP A 9 6.72 13.89 6.91
CA ASP A 9 7.09 13.40 5.59
C ASP A 9 6.98 11.86 5.53
N TYR A 10 7.53 11.15 6.52
CA TYR A 10 7.42 9.69 6.61
C TYR A 10 5.97 9.20 6.71
N ILE A 11 5.13 9.87 7.54
CA ILE A 11 3.71 9.53 7.65
C ILE A 11 2.99 9.73 6.31
N SER A 12 3.31 10.80 5.59
CA SER A 12 2.70 11.10 4.30
C SER A 12 3.07 10.03 3.25
N GLN A 13 4.35 9.66 3.18
CA GLN A 13 4.83 8.60 2.28
C GLN A 13 4.19 7.24 2.60
N PHE A 14 4.03 6.91 3.88
CA PHE A 14 3.38 5.68 4.31
C PHE A 14 1.90 5.62 3.91
N ILE A 15 1.16 6.73 4.08
CA ILE A 15 -0.24 6.82 3.67
C ILE A 15 -0.37 6.69 2.14
N THR A 16 0.51 7.32 1.38
CA THR A 16 0.56 7.18 -0.08
C THR A 16 0.75 5.72 -0.49
N LEU A 17 1.73 5.03 0.11
CA LEU A 17 1.97 3.62 -0.16
C LEU A 17 0.74 2.75 0.14
N LEU A 18 0.05 2.98 1.26
CA LEU A 18 -1.17 2.23 1.59
C LEU A 18 -2.29 2.46 0.59
N ASN A 19 -2.46 3.71 0.13
CA ASN A 19 -3.46 4.03 -0.88
C ASN A 19 -3.12 3.39 -2.22
N ASP A 20 -1.84 3.39 -2.61
CA ASP A 20 -1.39 2.74 -3.83
C ASP A 20 -1.66 1.22 -3.76
N LEU A 21 -1.35 0.58 -2.63
CA LEU A 21 -1.64 -0.84 -2.43
C LEU A 21 -3.13 -1.17 -2.43
N ASN A 22 -3.97 -0.30 -1.88
CA ASN A 22 -5.44 -0.48 -1.93
C ASN A 22 -6.01 -0.25 -3.33
N ASN A 23 -5.37 0.59 -4.14
CA ASN A 23 -5.75 0.86 -5.54
C ASN A 23 -5.20 -0.19 -6.51
N VAL A 24 -4.26 -1.03 -6.08
CA VAL A 24 -3.93 -2.26 -6.79
C VAL A 24 -5.10 -3.21 -6.57
N GLU A 25 -6.07 -3.14 -7.48
CA GLU A 25 -7.03 -4.21 -7.71
C GLU A 25 -6.19 -5.46 -7.99
N VAL A 26 -6.02 -6.31 -6.98
CA VAL A 26 -5.41 -7.62 -7.16
C VAL A 26 -6.43 -8.39 -8.01
N GLN A 27 -6.24 -8.34 -9.33
CA GLN A 27 -6.83 -9.27 -10.26
C GLN A 27 -6.16 -10.62 -9.97
N THR A 28 -6.59 -11.28 -8.89
CA THR A 28 -6.42 -12.71 -8.79
C THR A 28 -7.28 -13.28 -9.90
N ASP A 29 -6.66 -13.66 -11.01
CA ASP A 29 -7.34 -14.48 -12.00
C ASP A 29 -7.92 -15.69 -11.26
N ASP A 30 -9.13 -16.12 -11.62
CA ASP A 30 -9.87 -17.20 -10.94
C ASP A 30 -9.02 -18.50 -10.79
N GLU A 31 -7.96 -18.64 -11.57
CA GLU A 31 -6.95 -19.69 -11.53
C GLU A 31 -6.10 -19.69 -10.23
N ASP A 32 -5.74 -18.52 -9.70
CA ASP A 32 -4.99 -18.39 -8.44
C ASP A 32 -5.88 -18.65 -7.21
N GLN A 33 -7.19 -18.39 -7.33
CA GLN A 33 -8.15 -18.64 -6.25
C GLN A 33 -8.43 -20.14 -6.05
N ALA A 34 -8.30 -20.95 -7.12
CA ALA A 34 -8.43 -22.41 -7.08
C ALA A 34 -7.21 -23.13 -6.47
N MET A 35 -6.02 -22.51 -6.49
CA MET A 35 -4.81 -23.08 -5.87
C MET A 35 -4.77 -22.94 -4.34
N LEU A 36 -5.63 -22.08 -3.76
CA LEU A 36 -5.67 -21.80 -2.33
C LEU A 36 -6.71 -22.66 -1.56
N LEU A 37 -7.48 -23.52 -2.24
CA LEU A 37 -8.44 -24.47 -1.67
C LEU A 37 -7.93 -25.92 -1.76
#